data_AF-A0A947NXI3-F1
#
_entry.id   AF-A0A947NXI3-F1
#
_cell.length_a   1.000
_cell.length_b   1.000
_cell.length_c   1.000
_cell.angle_alpha   90.00
_cell.angle_beta   90.00
_cell.angle_gamma   90.00
#
_symmetry.space_group_name_H-M   'P 1'
#
loop_
_entity.id
_entity.type
_entity.pdbx_description
1 polymer ?
#
loop_
_entity_poly.entity_id
_entity_poly.type
_entity_poly.pdbx_seq_one_letter_code
_entity_poly.pdbx_strand_id
1 'polypeptide(L)' 'PAFVTSELKTAFQIGFMLFLPFLVIDLVIASVLMSLGMMMMSPMIVSLPFKLLLFVLVDGWALLMGSLASSFA' A
#
# COMPACT_ATOMS: atom_id res chain seq x y z
N PRO A 1 22.11 -8.64 18.57
CA PRO A 1 20.64 -8.66 18.79
C PRO A 1 19.96 -7.33 18.48
N ALA A 2 20.48 -6.19 18.99
CA ALA A 2 19.86 -4.86 18.85
C ALA A 2 19.72 -4.37 17.39
N PHE A 3 20.66 -4.73 16.50
CA PHE A 3 20.62 -4.37 15.08
C PHE A 3 19.44 -5.01 14.34
N VAL A 4 19.20 -6.30 14.54
CA VAL A 4 18.07 -7.00 13.88
C VAL A 4 16.73 -6.39 14.30
N THR A 5 16.60 -6.01 15.57
CA THR A 5 15.40 -5.36 16.08
C THR A 5 15.23 -3.92 15.58
N SER A 6 16.31 -3.16 15.37
CA SER A 6 16.23 -1.81 14.82
C SER A 6 15.84 -1.83 13.34
N GLU A 7 16.44 -2.71 12.54
CA GLU A 7 16.10 -2.87 11.13
C GLU A 7 14.65 -3.31 10.93
N LEU A 8 14.15 -4.23 11.75
CA LEU A 8 12.73 -4.64 11.72
C LEU A 8 11.78 -3.47 11.96
N LYS A 9 12.12 -2.55 12.87
CA LYS A 9 11.32 -1.35 13.13
C LYS A 9 11.35 -0.40 11.93
N THR A 10 12.53 -0.16 11.35
CA THR A 10 12.69 0.70 10.17
C THR A 10 11.93 0.14 8.97
N ALA A 11 12.09 -1.15 8.68
CA ALA A 11 11.38 -1.83 7.60
C ALA A 11 9.86 -1.79 7.78
N PHE A 12 9.37 -1.95 9.02
CA PHE A 12 7.93 -1.82 9.31
C PHE A 12 7.41 -0.41 9.05
N GLN A 13 8.15 0.64 9.43
CA GLN A 13 7.76 2.02 9.17
C GLN A 13 7.70 2.34 7.68
N ILE A 14 8.71 1.92 6.91
CA ILE A 14 8.75 2.07 5.45
C ILE A 14 7.56 1.32 4.82
N GLY A 15 7.35 0.05 5.19
CA GLY A 15 6.25 -0.76 4.68
C GLY A 15 4.87 -0.16 5.00
N PHE A 16 4.70 0.37 6.20
CA PHE A 16 3.44 1.00 6.61
C PHE A 16 3.14 2.28 5.81
N MET A 17 4.14 3.15 5.62
CA MET A 17 3.98 4.37 4.80
C MET A 17 3.61 4.04 3.36
N LEU A 18 4.23 3.01 2.78
CA LEU A 18 3.91 2.54 1.43
C LEU A 18 2.52 1.89 1.34
N PHE A 19 2.06 1.21 2.39
CA PHE A 19 0.75 0.54 2.41
C PHE A 19 -0.42 1.52 2.56
N LEU A 20 -0.20 2.65 3.24
CA LEU A 20 -1.23 3.65 3.57
C LEU A 20 -2.07 4.14 2.36
N PRO A 21 -1.50 4.56 1.21
CA PRO A 21 -2.29 4.97 0.04
C PRO A 21 -3.18 3.84 -0.51
N PHE A 22 -2.73 2.58 -0.47
CA PHE A 22 -3.53 1.44 -0.92
C PHE A 22 -4.72 1.17 0.00
N LEU A 23 -4.54 1.36 1.31
CA LEU A 23 -5.61 1.24 2.29
C LEU A 23 -6.69 2.31 2.06
N VAL A 24 -6.29 3.55 1.74
CA VAL A 24 -7.25 4.62 1.40
C VAL A 24 -8.09 4.22 0.18
N ILE A 25 -7.48 3.65 -0.87
CA ILE A 25 -8.21 3.16 -2.05
C ILE A 25 -9.24 2.11 -1.67
N ASP A 26 -8.89 1.14 -0.82
CA ASP A 26 -9.82 0.10 -0.38
C ASP A 26 -11.03 0.68 0.36
N LEU A 27 -10.79 1.61 1.30
CA LEU A 27 -11.87 2.23 2.06
C LEU A 27 -12.80 3.07 1.17
N VAL A 28 -12.23 3.84 0.25
CA VAL A 28 -13.02 4.64 -0.70
C VAL A 28 -13.86 3.72 -1.58
N ILE A 29 -13.27 2.69 -2.18
CA ILE A 29 -14.01 1.77 -3.07
C ILE A 29 -15.07 0.99 -2.30
N ALA A 30 -14.78 0.53 -1.09
CA ALA A 30 -15.77 -0.13 -0.23
C ALA A 30 -16.96 0.79 0.06
N SER A 31 -16.71 2.06 0.44
CA SER A 31 -17.79 3.02 0.73
C SER A 31 -18.65 3.34 -0.51
N VAL A 32 -18.03 3.46 -1.69
CA VAL A 32 -18.74 3.70 -2.95
C VAL A 32 -19.60 2.47 -3.32
N LEU A 33 -19.05 1.25 -3.24
CA LEU A 33 -19.83 0.05 -3.54
C LEU A 33 -21.00 -0.16 -2.57
N MET A 34 -20.79 0.13 -1.28
CA MET A 34 -21.87 0.12 -0.28
C MET A 34 -22.95 1.14 -0.62
N SER A 35 -22.57 2.35 -1.05
CA SER A 35 -23.54 3.39 -1.46
C SER A 35 -24.35 3.01 -2.70
N LEU A 36 -23.79 2.20 -3.60
CA LEU A 36 -24.47 1.67 -4.79
C LEU A 36 -25.36 0.45 -4.50
N GLY A 37 -25.42 -0.02 -3.24
CA GLY A 37 -26.19 -1.20 -2.84
C GLY A 37 -25.57 -2.53 -3.27
N MET A 38 -24.33 -2.54 -3.76
CA MET A 38 -23.65 -3.75 -4.24
C MET A 38 -22.91 -4.48 -3.13
N MET A 39 -23.64 -5.08 -2.19
CA MET A 39 -23.03 -5.80 -1.05
C MET A 39 -22.44 -7.18 -1.42
N MET A 40 -22.87 -7.76 -2.54
CA MET A 40 -22.44 -9.11 -2.96
C MET A 40 -21.13 -9.09 -3.78
N MET A 41 -20.73 -7.93 -4.29
CA MET A 41 -19.48 -7.78 -5.01
C MET A 41 -18.36 -7.48 -4.01
N SER A 42 -17.31 -8.30 -4.01
CA SER A 42 -16.15 -8.04 -3.17
C SER A 42 -15.46 -6.74 -3.62
N PRO A 43 -15.29 -5.74 -2.71
CA PRO A 43 -14.58 -4.50 -3.03
C PRO A 43 -13.16 -4.72 -3.53
N MET A 44 -12.53 -5.84 -3.17
CA MET A 44 -11.17 -6.18 -3.59
C MET A 44 -11.02 -6.33 -5.10
N ILE A 45 -12.03 -6.88 -5.78
CA ILE A 45 -11.98 -7.08 -7.24
C ILE A 45 -11.95 -5.73 -7.95
N VAL A 46 -12.70 -4.77 -7.42
CA VAL A 46 -12.74 -3.41 -7.95
C VAL A 46 -11.49 -2.66 -7.53
N SER A 47 -10.96 -2.82 -6.31
CA SER A 47 -9.79 -2.05 -5.85
C SER A 47 -8.45 -2.47 -6.44
N LEU A 48 -8.28 -3.75 -6.77
CA LEU A 48 -7.05 -4.30 -7.35
C LEU A 48 -6.52 -3.52 -8.58
N PRO A 49 -7.30 -3.29 -9.65
CA PRO A 49 -6.82 -2.55 -10.82
C PRO A 49 -6.43 -1.10 -10.48
N PHE A 50 -7.16 -0.42 -9.59
CA PHE A 50 -6.82 0.95 -9.17
C PHE A 50 -5.53 1.00 -8.36
N LYS A 51 -5.30 0.03 -7.48
CA LYS A 51 -4.04 -0.09 -6.73
C LYS A 51 -2.87 -0.27 -7.67
N LEU A 52 -2.98 -1.20 -8.63
CA LEU A 52 -1.91 -1.44 -9.61
C LEU A 52 -1.65 -0.20 -10.47
N LEU A 53 -2.70 0.48 -10.90
CA LEU A 53 -2.59 1.73 -11.65
C LEU A 53 -1.87 2.80 -10.83
N LEU A 54 -2.27 3.05 -9.58
CA LEU A 54 -1.60 3.99 -8.69
C LEU A 54 -0.13 3.62 -8.52
N PHE A 55 0.16 2.35 -8.26
CA PHE A 55 1.53 1.87 -8.05
C PHE A 55 2.43 2.10 -9.27
N VAL A 56 1.91 1.90 -10.49
CA VAL A 56 2.65 2.19 -11.72
C VAL A 56 2.79 3.69 -11.96
N LEU A 57 1.73 4.48 -11.69
CA LEU A 57 1.76 5.94 -11.89
C LEU A 57 2.79 6.67 -11.03
N VAL A 58 3.00 6.20 -9.79
CA VAL A 58 3.96 6.81 -8.87
C VAL A 58 5.37 6.23 -9.00
N ASP A 59 5.61 5.40 -10.01
CA ASP A 59 6.85 4.62 -10.15
C ASP A 59 7.20 3.86 -8.86
N GLY A 60 6.24 3.09 -8.36
CA GLY A 60 6.31 2.45 -7.04
C GLY A 60 7.49 1.49 -6.89
N TRP A 61 8.01 0.93 -7.98
CA TRP A 61 9.23 0.12 -7.96
C TRP A 61 10.47 0.96 -7.63
N ALA A 62 10.61 2.15 -8.22
CA ALA A 62 11.70 3.07 -7.91
C ALA A 62 11.61 3.57 -6.45
N LEU A 63 10.40 3.87 -5.97
CA LEU A 63 10.17 4.27 -4.57
C LEU A 63 10.54 3.17 -3.57
N LEU A 64 10.17 1.92 -3.85
CA LEU A 64 10.53 0.76 -3.03
C LEU A 64 12.05 0.57 -2.97
N MET A 65 12.71 0.54 -4.14
CA MET A 65 14.15 0.34 -4.23
C MET A 65 14.93 1.50 -3.60
N GLY A 66 14.49 2.74 -3.79
CA GLY A 66 15.09 3.92 -3.18
C GLY A 66 14.97 3.92 -1.66
N SER A 67 13.78 3.58 -1.12
CA SER A 67 13.56 3.50 0.32
C SER A 67 14.44 2.43 0.97
N LEU A 68 14.58 1.27 0.32
CA LEU A 68 15.47 0.20 0.78
C LEU A 68 16.94 0.62 0.72
N ALA A 69 17.39 1.17 -0.40
CA ALA A 69 18.78 1.62 -0.55
C ALA A 69 19.16 2.69 0.49
N SER A 70 18.26 3.62 0.78
CA SER A 70 18.45 4.64 1.81
C SER A 70 18.48 4.10 3.25
N SER A 71 17.92 2.91 3.49
CA SER A 71 17.94 2.27 4.81
C SER A 71 19.29 1.64 5.15
N PHE A 72 20.13 1.34 4.13
CA PHE A 72 21.42 0.67 4.29
C PHE A 72 22.64 1.59 4.09
N ALA A 73 22.45 2.78 3.50
CA ALA A 73 23.49 3.77 3.24
C ALA A 73 23.63 4.76 4.40
#